data_AF-A0A8D4UTT7-F1
#
_entry.id   AF-A0A8D4UTT7-F1
#
_cell.length_a   1.000
_cell.length_b   1.000
_cell.length_c   1.000
_cell.angle_alpha   90.00
_cell.angle_beta   90.00
_cell.angle_gamma   90.00
#
_symmetry.space_group_name_H-M   'P 1'
#
loop_
_entity.id
_entity.type
_entity.pdbx_description
1 polymer ?
#
loop_
_entity_poly.entity_id
_entity_poly.type
_entity_poly.pdbx_seq_one_letter_code
_entity_poly.pdbx_strand_id
1 'polypeptide(L)'
;MESGTFNQLFKGFVNEVISPFFPKTLEQLAEGCEKKIDRIILKEEVENDYDFAGGEFTISYYNKNSFLLSASLYFKDTNEDWVEVKSESQPRDMKYLTGEAAEELRAKGKAIFNIDAPKFNADGSIDVSK
;
A
#
# COMPACT_ATOMS: atom_id res chain seq x y z
N MET A 1 -17.93 7.70 -8.12
CA MET A 1 -17.25 6.96 -9.21
C MET A 1 -16.36 5.95 -8.53
N GLU A 2 -16.58 4.65 -8.76
CA GLU A 2 -15.79 3.61 -8.12
C GLU A 2 -14.32 3.75 -8.54
N SER A 3 -13.43 3.85 -7.57
CA SER A 3 -11.98 3.96 -7.71
C SER A 3 -11.35 2.68 -8.28
N GLY A 4 -11.78 2.31 -9.49
CA GLY A 4 -11.32 1.12 -10.22
C GLY A 4 -9.84 1.18 -10.57
N THR A 5 -9.29 2.38 -10.80
CA THR A 5 -7.87 2.60 -11.12
C THR A 5 -6.98 2.23 -9.96
N PHE A 6 -7.26 2.73 -8.75
CA PHE A 6 -6.48 2.39 -7.55
C PHE A 6 -6.51 0.89 -7.25
N ASN A 7 -7.69 0.27 -7.31
CA ASN A 7 -7.85 -1.16 -7.06
C ASN A 7 -7.08 -2.03 -8.06
N GLN A 8 -7.14 -1.68 -9.35
CA GLN A 8 -6.44 -2.41 -10.39
C GLN A 8 -4.93 -2.25 -10.29
N LEU A 9 -4.45 -1.02 -10.03
CA LEU A 9 -3.03 -0.73 -9.83
C LEU A 9 -2.50 -1.41 -8.58
N PHE A 10 -3.23 -1.35 -7.46
CA PHE A 10 -2.86 -2.00 -6.21
C PHE A 10 -2.76 -3.52 -6.36
N LYS A 11 -3.74 -4.17 -7.01
CA LYS A 11 -3.68 -5.62 -7.27
C LYS A 11 -2.51 -6.02 -8.17
N GLY A 12 -2.22 -5.24 -9.21
CA GLY A 12 -1.06 -5.46 -10.08
C GLY A 12 0.25 -5.31 -9.32
N PHE A 13 0.35 -4.25 -8.52
CA PHE A 13 1.48 -3.96 -7.65
C PHE A 13 1.74 -5.08 -6.64
N VAL A 14 0.71 -5.53 -5.92
CA VAL A 14 0.84 -6.59 -4.92
C VAL A 14 1.35 -7.88 -5.56
N ASN A 15 0.91 -8.22 -6.77
CA ASN A 15 1.47 -9.36 -7.52
C ASN A 15 2.96 -9.18 -7.88
N GLU A 16 3.41 -7.95 -8.13
CA GLU A 16 4.79 -7.68 -8.48
C GLU A 16 5.72 -7.71 -7.26
N VAL A 17 5.29 -7.13 -6.13
CA VAL A 17 6.07 -7.13 -4.88
C VAL A 17 6.11 -8.50 -4.22
N ILE A 18 5.02 -9.25 -4.31
CA ILE A 18 4.94 -10.61 -3.77
C ILE A 18 5.49 -11.58 -4.81
N SER A 19 6.80 -11.78 -4.77
CA SER A 19 7.49 -12.75 -5.63
C SER A 19 7.65 -14.10 -4.92
N PRO A 20 7.37 -15.24 -5.59
CA PRO A 20 7.62 -16.58 -5.05
C PRO A 20 9.09 -16.91 -4.81
N PHE A 21 10.00 -16.09 -5.35
CA PHE A 21 11.43 -16.39 -5.31
C PHE A 21 12.12 -15.92 -4.02
N PHE A 22 11.59 -14.90 -3.34
CA PHE A 22 12.21 -14.37 -2.13
C PHE A 22 11.15 -14.01 -1.09
N PRO A 23 11.07 -14.74 0.03
CA PRO A 23 10.20 -14.35 1.13
C PRO A 23 10.63 -12.98 1.66
N LYS A 24 9.66 -12.10 1.92
CA LYS A 24 9.89 -10.72 2.35
C LYS A 24 9.42 -10.50 3.78
N THR A 25 10.05 -9.56 4.48
CA THR A 25 9.53 -9.08 5.76
C THR A 25 8.31 -8.18 5.56
N LEU A 26 7.55 -7.93 6.63
CA LEU A 26 6.41 -7.00 6.59
C LEU A 26 6.86 -5.59 6.17
N GLU A 27 8.02 -5.17 6.66
CA GLU A 27 8.65 -3.89 6.30
C GLU A 27 9.05 -3.83 4.82
N GLN A 28 9.69 -4.88 4.28
CA GLN A 28 10.03 -4.92 2.86
C GLN A 28 8.81 -4.91 1.94
N LEU A 29 7.69 -5.49 2.39
CA LEU A 29 6.42 -5.35 1.69
C LEU A 29 5.94 -3.90 1.76
N ALA A 30 5.90 -3.32 2.95
CA ALA A 30 5.47 -1.93 3.16
C ALA A 30 6.30 -0.92 2.36
N GLU A 31 7.63 -1.00 2.38
CA GLU A 31 8.51 -0.15 1.57
C GLU A 31 8.29 -0.32 0.07
N GLY A 32 8.08 -1.57 -0.37
CA GLY A 32 7.72 -1.86 -1.75
C GLY A 32 6.39 -1.21 -2.13
N CYS A 33 5.43 -1.22 -1.20
CA CYS A 33 4.11 -0.58 -1.36
C CYS A 33 4.23 0.92 -1.41
N GLU A 34 4.92 1.55 -0.46
CA GLU A 34 5.07 3.00 -0.33
C GLU A 34 5.54 3.61 -1.66
N LYS A 35 6.68 3.15 -2.20
CA LYS A 35 7.26 3.67 -3.45
C LYS A 35 6.36 3.56 -4.69
N LYS A 36 5.43 2.60 -4.67
CA LYS A 36 4.48 2.36 -5.76
C LYS A 36 3.21 3.16 -5.56
N ILE A 37 2.72 3.19 -4.32
CA ILE A 37 1.57 3.98 -3.92
C ILE A 37 1.85 5.47 -4.11
N ASP A 38 3.05 5.96 -3.78
CA ASP A 38 3.49 7.34 -4.07
C ASP A 38 3.28 7.72 -5.54
N ARG A 39 3.60 6.81 -6.46
CA ARG A 39 3.39 7.01 -7.89
C ARG A 39 1.92 7.01 -8.28
N ILE A 40 1.09 6.24 -7.58
CA ILE A 40 -0.36 6.19 -7.83
C ILE A 40 -1.01 7.47 -7.30
N ILE A 41 -0.64 7.89 -6.07
CA ILE A 41 -1.06 9.15 -5.44
C ILE A 41 -0.78 10.31 -6.39
N LEU A 42 0.48 10.47 -6.80
CA LEU A 42 0.89 11.50 -7.75
C LEU A 42 0.05 11.55 -9.01
N LYS A 43 -0.27 10.37 -9.54
CA LYS A 43 -1.07 10.26 -10.75
C LYS A 43 -2.52 10.66 -10.48
N GLU A 44 -3.08 10.24 -9.35
CA GLU A 44 -4.43 10.63 -8.92
C GLU A 44 -4.54 12.13 -8.62
N GLU A 45 -3.56 12.73 -7.95
CA GLU A 45 -3.50 14.17 -7.66
C GLU A 45 -3.48 14.98 -8.97
N VAL A 46 -2.62 14.60 -9.92
CA VAL A 46 -2.49 15.29 -11.22
C VAL A 46 -3.70 15.06 -12.14
N GLU A 47 -4.30 13.86 -12.15
CA GLU A 47 -5.42 13.54 -13.04
C GLU A 47 -6.78 14.02 -12.50
N ASN A 48 -6.96 14.09 -11.17
CA ASN A 48 -8.27 14.37 -10.55
C ASN A 48 -8.29 15.66 -9.70
N ASP A 49 -7.19 16.41 -9.62
CA ASP A 49 -7.06 17.62 -8.78
C ASP A 49 -7.39 17.32 -7.31
N TYR A 50 -6.86 16.20 -6.83
CA TYR A 50 -7.00 15.75 -5.44
C TYR A 50 -5.78 16.13 -4.63
N ASP A 51 -6.00 16.48 -3.37
CA ASP A 51 -4.94 16.70 -2.38
C ASP A 51 -4.80 15.44 -1.52
N PHE A 52 -3.66 14.76 -1.59
CA PHE A 52 -3.45 13.58 -0.75
C PHE A 52 -3.26 13.97 0.71
N ALA A 53 -4.12 13.45 1.58
CA ALA A 53 -4.12 13.75 3.01
C ALA A 53 -3.37 12.69 3.84
N GLY A 54 -3.27 11.46 3.34
CA GLY A 54 -2.55 10.37 4.02
C GLY A 54 -3.08 9.00 3.63
N GLY A 55 -2.40 7.94 4.06
CA GLY A 55 -2.83 6.58 3.81
C GLY A 55 -2.34 5.58 4.85
N GLU A 56 -2.88 4.37 4.77
CA GLU A 56 -2.58 3.27 5.66
C GLU A 56 -2.50 1.98 4.84
N PHE A 57 -1.36 1.31 4.93
CA PHE A 57 -1.15 -0.02 4.42
C PHE A 57 -1.27 -1.03 5.55
N THR A 58 -2.23 -1.94 5.46
CA THR A 58 -2.46 -2.97 6.45
C THR A 58 -2.22 -4.36 5.86
N ILE A 59 -1.30 -5.09 6.49
CA ILE A 59 -1.09 -6.52 6.27
C ILE A 59 -1.86 -7.25 7.37
N SER A 60 -2.89 -8.01 6.99
CA SER A 60 -3.75 -8.72 7.94
C SER A 60 -3.52 -10.22 7.84
N TYR A 61 -3.42 -10.88 8.99
CA TYR A 61 -3.49 -12.33 9.05
C TYR A 61 -4.88 -12.80 8.63
N TYR A 62 -4.96 -13.70 7.67
CA TYR A 62 -6.24 -14.23 7.19
C TYR A 62 -6.48 -15.65 7.71
N ASN A 63 -5.51 -16.56 7.55
CA ASN A 63 -5.57 -17.92 8.04
C ASN A 63 -4.16 -18.52 8.21
N LYS A 64 -4.05 -19.77 8.68
CA LYS A 64 -2.75 -20.39 9.02
C LYS A 64 -1.77 -20.42 7.85
N ASN A 65 -2.27 -20.42 6.62
CA ASN A 65 -1.50 -20.49 5.38
C ASN A 65 -1.62 -19.22 4.55
N SER A 66 -2.38 -18.21 4.98
CA SER A 66 -2.62 -17.03 4.13
C SER A 66 -2.76 -15.73 4.89
N PHE A 67 -2.42 -14.65 4.21
CA PHE A 67 -2.55 -13.28 4.68
C PHE A 67 -3.15 -12.39 3.58
N LEU A 68 -3.64 -11.23 3.98
CA LEU A 68 -4.22 -10.21 3.11
C LEU A 68 -3.41 -8.93 3.20
N LEU A 69 -3.37 -8.19 2.10
CA LEU A 69 -2.79 -6.86 2.05
C LEU A 69 -3.89 -5.91 1.64
N SER A 70 -4.00 -4.81 2.36
CA SER A 70 -4.99 -3.77 2.13
C SER A 70 -4.32 -2.42 2.21
N ALA A 71 -4.76 -1.49 1.38
CA ALA A 71 -4.33 -0.10 1.40
C ALA A 71 -5.56 0.79 1.42
N SER A 72 -5.59 1.72 2.35
CA SER A 72 -6.56 2.81 2.42
C SER A 72 -5.82 4.10 2.18
N LEU A 73 -6.24 4.88 1.20
CA LEU A 73 -5.73 6.20 0.91
C LEU A 73 -6.85 7.21 1.12
N TYR A 74 -6.50 8.35 1.69
CA TYR A 74 -7.40 9.44 2.00
C TYR A 74 -6.95 10.66 1.20
N PHE A 75 -7.85 11.13 0.34
CA PHE A 75 -7.67 12.31 -0.48
C PHE A 75 -8.68 13.37 -0.07
N LYS A 76 -8.40 14.63 -0.40
CA LYS A 76 -9.36 15.72 -0.37
C LYS A 76 -9.67 16.12 -1.80
N ASP A 77 -10.96 16.14 -2.13
CA ASP A 77 -11.43 16.69 -3.40
C ASP A 77 -11.34 18.22 -3.38
N THR A 78 -11.46 18.85 -4.55
CA THR A 78 -11.58 20.32 -4.72
C THR A 78 -12.64 20.98 -3.83
N ASN A 79 -13.64 20.22 -3.37
CA ASN A 79 -14.67 20.67 -2.43
C ASN A 79 -14.28 20.54 -0.94
N GLU A 80 -13.01 20.20 -0.64
CA GLU A 80 -12.50 19.86 0.70
C GLU A 80 -13.17 18.63 1.35
N ASP A 81 -13.95 17.87 0.58
CA ASP A 81 -14.57 16.63 1.00
C ASP A 81 -13.55 15.49 1.04
N TRP A 82 -13.69 14.64 2.07
CA TRP A 82 -12.81 13.48 2.26
C TRP A 82 -13.21 12.34 1.33
N VAL A 83 -12.25 11.92 0.50
CA VAL A 83 -12.37 10.79 -0.41
C VAL A 83 -11.49 9.66 0.09
N GLU A 84 -12.11 8.62 0.66
CA GLU A 84 -11.43 7.37 0.99
C GLU A 84 -11.43 6.45 -0.23
N VAL A 85 -10.25 6.05 -0.69
CA VAL A 85 -10.09 4.94 -1.64
C VAL A 85 -9.38 3.79 -0.94
N LYS A 86 -10.07 2.66 -0.83
CA LYS A 86 -9.51 1.44 -0.25
C LYS A 86 -9.47 0.31 -1.24
N SER A 87 -8.40 -0.46 -1.15
CA SER A 87 -8.18 -1.64 -1.98
C SER A 87 -7.65 -2.77 -1.14
N GLU A 88 -8.18 -3.97 -1.41
CA GLU A 88 -7.74 -5.20 -0.80
C GLU A 88 -7.24 -6.16 -1.89
N SER A 89 -6.12 -6.82 -1.60
CA SER A 89 -5.55 -7.85 -2.45
C SER A 89 -6.18 -9.20 -2.16
N GLN A 90 -6.10 -10.13 -3.11
CA GLN A 90 -6.48 -11.53 -2.85
C GLN A 90 -5.60 -12.18 -1.77
N PRO A 91 -6.12 -13.19 -1.03
CA PRO A 91 -5.35 -13.92 -0.03
C PRO A 91 -4.06 -14.49 -0.62
N ARG A 92 -2.93 -14.20 0.04
CA ARG A 92 -1.59 -14.63 -0.35
C ARG A 92 -1.06 -15.65 0.62
N ASP A 93 -0.26 -16.56 0.09
CA ASP A 93 0.28 -17.69 0.84
C ASP A 93 1.37 -17.22 1.81
N MET A 94 1.35 -17.66 3.09
CA MET A 94 2.33 -17.23 4.09
C MET A 94 3.78 -17.55 3.71
N LYS A 95 4.01 -18.47 2.76
CA LYS A 95 5.35 -18.75 2.20
C LYS A 95 6.03 -17.53 1.57
N TYR A 96 5.26 -16.50 1.20
CA TYR A 96 5.81 -15.25 0.66
C TYR A 96 6.36 -14.31 1.74
N LEU A 97 6.10 -14.61 3.02
CA LEU A 97 6.66 -13.90 4.16
C LEU A 97 7.86 -14.67 4.71
N THR A 98 8.81 -13.94 5.30
CA THR A 98 9.86 -14.60 6.12
C THR A 98 9.22 -15.28 7.34
N GLY A 99 9.91 -16.28 7.91
CA GLY A 99 9.42 -16.97 9.10
C GLY A 99 9.08 -16.00 10.23
N GLU A 100 9.98 -15.06 10.50
CA GLU A 100 9.79 -14.00 11.50
C GLU A 100 8.58 -13.10 11.19
N ALA A 101 8.40 -12.69 9.93
CA ALA A 101 7.25 -11.88 9.52
C ALA A 101 5.92 -12.64 9.64
N ALA A 102 5.91 -13.93 9.32
CA ALA A 102 4.73 -14.77 9.46
C ALA A 102 4.37 -15.01 10.94
N GLU A 103 5.37 -15.20 11.80
CA GLU A 103 5.18 -15.30 13.25
C GLU A 103 4.71 -13.98 13.85
N GLU A 104 5.31 -12.86 13.45
CA GLU A 104 4.89 -11.53 13.90
C GLU A 104 3.44 -11.25 13.47
N LEU A 105 3.09 -11.54 12.23
CA LEU A 105 1.74 -11.35 11.73
C LEU A 105 0.72 -12.26 12.44
N ARG A 106 1.11 -13.49 12.80
CA ARG A 106 0.28 -14.38 13.61
C ARG A 106 0.11 -13.88 15.04
N ALA A 107 1.15 -13.32 15.64
CA ALA A 107 1.13 -12.82 17.00
C ALA A 107 0.33 -11.51 17.12
N LYS A 108 0.58 -10.55 16.21
CA LYS A 108 -0.09 -9.24 16.19
C LYS A 108 -1.47 -9.28 15.54
N GLY A 109 -1.74 -10.28 14.69
CA GLY A 109 -2.95 -10.41 13.89
C GLY A 109 -3.01 -9.47 12.68
N LYS A 110 -2.45 -8.26 12.79
CA LYS A 110 -2.28 -7.32 11.68
C LYS A 110 -1.06 -6.42 11.93
N ALA A 111 -0.43 -6.00 10.85
CA ALA A 111 0.60 -4.98 10.83
C ALA A 111 0.12 -3.80 10.00
N ILE A 112 0.10 -2.62 10.61
CA ILE A 112 -0.36 -1.37 9.97
C ILE A 112 0.88 -0.51 9.76
N PHE A 113 1.02 -0.01 8.54
CA PHE A 113 2.09 0.87 8.11
C PHE A 113 1.45 2.15 7.59
N ASN A 114 1.84 3.28 8.13
CA ASN A 114 1.33 4.56 7.65
C ASN A 114 2.00 4.90 6.32
N ILE A 115 1.18 5.33 5.37
CA ILE A 115 1.62 5.85 4.08
C ILE A 115 1.58 7.36 4.21
N ASP A 116 2.74 7.97 4.30
CA ASP A 116 2.88 9.42 4.28
C ASP A 116 2.74 9.93 2.84
N ALA A 117 2.46 11.24 2.71
CA ALA A 117 2.48 11.88 1.40
C ALA A 117 3.88 11.75 0.78
N PRO A 118 3.97 11.49 -0.55
CA PRO A 118 5.25 11.49 -1.23
C PRO A 118 5.94 12.83 -0.97
N LYS A 119 7.15 12.78 -0.40
CA LYS A 119 7.93 14.00 -0.19
C LYS A 119 8.56 14.38 -1.52
N PHE A 120 8.33 15.61 -1.96
CA PHE A 120 9.00 16.17 -3.12
C PHE A 120 10.23 16.94 -2.67
N ASN A 121 11.33 16.72 -3.37
CA ASN A 121 12.43 17.66 -3.36
C ASN A 121 11.94 18.98 -3.98
N ALA A 122 12.62 20.09 -3.65
CA ALA A 122 12.29 21.43 -4.16
C ALA A 122 12.29 21.56 -5.71
N ASP A 123 12.84 20.57 -6.39
CA ASP A 123 12.91 20.42 -7.85
C ASP A 123 11.67 19.70 -8.45
N GLY A 124 10.73 19.22 -7.63
CA GLY A 124 9.58 18.42 -8.07
C GLY A 124 9.91 16.93 -8.26
N SER A 125 11.16 16.53 -8.02
CA SER A 125 11.59 15.14 -7.98
C SER A 125 11.13 14.44 -6.69
N ILE A 126 10.63 13.20 -6.77
CA ILE A 126 10.26 12.38 -5.60
C ILE A 126 11.51 12.16 -4.75
N ASP A 127 11.48 12.57 -3.48
CA ASP A 127 12.55 12.33 -2.52
C ASP A 127 12.53 10.86 -2.09
N VAL A 128 13.30 10.04 -2.81
CA VAL A 128 13.46 8.60 -2.54
C VAL A 128 14.48 8.31 -1.44
N SER A 129 14.78 9.29 -0.58
CA SER A 129 15.86 9.25 0.43
C SER A 129 15.48 8.54 1.74
N LYS A 130 14.48 7.63 1.74
CA LYS A 130 14.24 6.69 2.83
C LYS A 130 14.98 5.38 2.58
#